data_AF-A0A8X6RPZ7-F1
#
_entry.id   AF-A0A8X6RPZ7-F1
#
_cell.length_a   1.000
_cell.length_b   1.000
_cell.length_c   1.000
_cell.angle_alpha   90.00
_cell.angle_beta   90.00
_cell.angle_gamma   90.00
#
_symmetry.space_group_name_H-M   'P 1'
#
loop_
_entity.id
_entity.type
_entity.pdbx_description
1 polymer ?
#
loop_
_entity_poly.entity_id
_entity_poly.type
_entity_poly.pdbx_seq_one_letter_code
_entity_poly.pdbx_strand_id
1 'polypeptide(L)'
;MRVSRNEREVTLEKQKIELAKLQLAKLEKEIELQTAKNKALSLNPAAKVEEKQFETNIENMINSIRTLSLPVPTRSENFNLFFQSLERAFLTKKINDEYKSEILINLLGERAHNVLLYIKEIFLIK
;
A
#
# COMPACT_ATOMS: atom_id res chain seq x y z
N MET A 1 54.96 30.62 -17.60
CA MET A 1 53.62 31.21 -17.41
C MET A 1 53.01 30.66 -16.12
N ARG A 2 52.76 31.49 -15.10
CA ARG A 2 52.06 31.06 -13.87
C ARG A 2 50.57 31.39 -14.03
N VAL A 3 49.75 30.38 -14.27
CA VAL A 3 48.27 30.50 -14.25
C VAL A 3 47.86 31.04 -12.88
N SER A 4 47.13 32.15 -12.86
CA SER A 4 46.79 32.87 -11.63
C SER A 4 45.77 32.06 -10.82
N ARG A 5 45.79 32.15 -9.48
CA ARG A 5 44.95 31.35 -8.58
C ARG A 5 43.46 31.42 -8.95
N ASN A 6 42.99 32.60 -9.36
CA ASN A 6 41.61 32.84 -9.80
C ASN A 6 41.24 32.09 -11.09
N GLU A 7 42.16 31.91 -12.03
CA GLU A 7 41.89 31.18 -13.28
C GLU A 7 41.68 29.68 -13.02
N ARG A 8 42.37 29.12 -12.02
CA ARG A 8 42.19 27.72 -11.61
C ARG A 8 40.84 27.49 -10.92
N GLU A 9 40.42 28.42 -10.07
CA GLU A 9 39.11 28.37 -9.39
C GLU A 9 37.96 28.44 -10.40
N VAL A 10 38.02 29.36 -11.36
CA VAL A 10 37.03 29.45 -12.44
C VAL A 10 36.98 28.17 -13.29
N THR A 11 38.13 27.54 -13.55
CA THR A 11 38.19 26.30 -14.35
C THR A 11 37.58 25.12 -13.60
N LEU A 12 37.88 24.99 -12.30
CA LEU A 12 37.30 23.95 -11.43
C LEU A 12 35.79 24.10 -11.29
N GLU A 13 35.30 25.33 -11.18
CA GLU A 13 33.87 25.61 -11.06
C GLU A 13 33.12 25.29 -12.36
N LYS A 14 33.71 25.61 -13.52
CA LYS A 14 33.19 25.20 -14.83
C LYS A 14 33.10 23.67 -14.97
N GLN A 15 34.13 22.94 -14.55
CA GLN A 15 34.11 21.47 -14.57
C GLN A 15 33.03 20.89 -13.66
N LYS A 16 32.81 21.46 -12.47
CA LYS A 16 31.73 21.03 -11.57
C LYS A 16 30.35 21.26 -12.18
N ILE A 17 30.14 22.42 -12.82
CA ILE A 17 28.88 22.74 -13.50
C ILE A 17 28.64 21.77 -14.66
N GLU A 18 29.67 21.43 -15.43
CA GLU A 18 29.57 20.50 -16.56
C GLU A 18 29.24 19.08 -16.10
N LEU A 19 29.87 18.59 -15.02
CA LEU A 19 29.53 17.31 -14.41
C LEU A 19 28.10 17.29 -13.87
N ALA A 20 27.66 18.36 -13.21
CA ALA A 20 26.29 18.46 -12.72
C ALA A 20 25.26 18.43 -13.85
N LYS A 21 25.54 19.09 -14.99
CA LYS A 21 24.70 19.04 -16.19
C LYS A 21 24.60 17.63 -16.77
N LEU A 22 25.71 16.89 -16.84
CA LEU A 22 25.72 15.51 -17.31
C LEU A 22 24.92 14.57 -16.38
N GLN A 23 25.03 14.77 -15.06
CA GLN A 23 24.25 14.01 -14.09
C GLN A 23 22.75 14.29 -14.20
N LEU A 24 22.36 15.56 -14.37
CA LEU A 24 20.98 15.95 -14.61
C LEU A 24 20.42 15.30 -15.88
N ALA A 25 21.14 15.38 -16.99
CA ALA A 25 20.72 14.76 -18.25
C ALA A 25 20.52 13.24 -18.14
N LYS A 26 21.36 12.57 -17.33
CA LYS A 26 21.23 11.13 -17.06
C LYS A 26 19.97 10.82 -16.24
N LEU A 27 19.70 11.62 -15.20
CA LEU A 27 18.51 11.45 -14.36
C LEU A 27 17.22 11.73 -15.15
N GLU A 28 17.21 12.77 -15.97
CA GLU A 28 16.08 13.10 -16.85
C GLU A 28 15.78 11.95 -17.81
N LYS A 29 16.83 11.35 -18.42
CA LYS A 29 16.67 10.18 -19.30
C LYS A 29 16.14 8.95 -18.58
N GLU A 30 16.59 8.70 -17.35
CA GLU A 30 16.09 7.59 -16.53
C GLU A 30 14.60 7.79 -16.18
N ILE A 31 14.20 9.01 -15.80
CA ILE A 31 12.81 9.37 -15.53
C ILE A 31 11.96 9.20 -16.79
N GLU A 32 12.43 9.66 -17.95
CA GLU A 32 11.74 9.50 -19.23
C GLU A 32 11.53 8.01 -19.58
N LEU A 33 12.54 7.17 -19.34
CA LEU A 33 12.48 5.74 -19.62
C LEU A 33 11.54 5.00 -18.66
N GLN A 34 11.54 5.36 -17.37
CA GLN A 34 10.59 4.82 -16.38
C GLN A 34 9.15 5.25 -16.67
N THR A 35 8.94 6.52 -17.01
CA THR A 35 7.61 7.02 -17.37
C THR A 35 7.09 6.38 -18.66
N ALA A 36 7.94 6.18 -19.66
CA ALA A 36 7.59 5.44 -20.87
C ALA A 36 7.24 3.98 -20.58
N LYS A 37 8.00 3.28 -19.74
CA LYS A 37 7.70 1.91 -19.28
C LYS A 37 6.37 1.84 -18.54
N ASN A 38 6.13 2.75 -17.59
CA ASN A 38 4.88 2.80 -16.83
C ASN A 38 3.68 3.13 -17.73
N LYS A 39 3.86 4.00 -18.72
CA LYS A 39 2.82 4.32 -19.70
C LYS A 39 2.53 3.14 -20.62
N ALA A 40 3.55 2.39 -21.05
CA ALA A 40 3.38 1.16 -21.82
C ALA A 40 2.63 0.07 -21.02
N LEU A 41 2.94 -0.08 -19.73
CA LEU A 41 2.20 -0.96 -18.82
C LEU A 41 0.74 -0.49 -18.61
N SER A 42 0.52 0.82 -18.48
CA SER A 42 -0.80 1.44 -18.28
C SER A 42 -1.69 1.44 -19.54
N LEU A 43 -1.10 1.24 -20.72
CA LEU A 43 -1.80 1.16 -22.00
C LEU A 43 -2.25 -0.26 -22.36
N ASN A 44 -1.98 -1.26 -21.52
CA ASN A 44 -2.60 -2.58 -21.67
C ASN A 44 -4.04 -2.50 -21.16
N PRO A 45 -5.07 -2.51 -22.02
CA PRO A 45 -6.45 -2.56 -21.58
C PRO A 45 -6.73 -3.82 -20.74
N ALA A 46 -5.99 -4.91 -20.96
CA ALA A 46 -6.08 -6.12 -20.14
C ALA A 46 -5.69 -5.89 -18.67
N ALA A 47 -4.58 -5.20 -18.39
CA ALA A 47 -4.12 -4.96 -17.02
C ALA A 47 -5.07 -4.05 -16.23
N LYS A 48 -5.60 -2.99 -16.86
CA LYS A 48 -6.63 -2.12 -16.24
C LYS A 48 -7.96 -2.84 -16.02
N VAL A 49 -8.31 -3.78 -16.91
CA VAL A 49 -9.53 -4.59 -16.76
C VAL A 49 -9.33 -5.61 -15.64
N GLU A 50 -8.17 -6.24 -15.54
CA GLU A 50 -7.82 -7.19 -14.47
C GLU A 50 -7.78 -6.50 -13.11
N GLU A 51 -7.15 -5.33 -12.97
CA GLU A 51 -7.15 -4.54 -11.73
C GLU A 51 -8.57 -4.15 -11.31
N LYS A 52 -9.40 -3.62 -12.24
CA LYS A 52 -10.80 -3.29 -11.92
C LYS A 52 -11.63 -4.52 -11.59
N GLN A 53 -11.39 -5.65 -12.24
CA GLN A 53 -12.10 -6.90 -11.95
C GLN A 53 -11.71 -7.44 -10.59
N PHE A 54 -10.43 -7.32 -10.22
CA PHE A 54 -9.93 -7.67 -8.90
C PHE A 54 -10.54 -6.77 -7.81
N GLU A 55 -10.52 -5.45 -7.99
CA GLU A 55 -11.13 -4.47 -7.08
C GLU A 55 -12.63 -4.73 -6.90
N THR A 56 -13.36 -4.95 -7.99
CA THR A 56 -14.80 -5.25 -7.91
C THR A 56 -15.07 -6.61 -7.26
N ASN A 57 -14.17 -7.60 -7.43
CA ASN A 57 -14.29 -8.89 -6.76
C ASN A 57 -14.07 -8.76 -5.24
N ILE A 58 -13.05 -8.02 -4.81
CA ILE A 58 -12.77 -7.87 -3.38
C ILE A 58 -13.85 -7.06 -2.66
N GLU A 59 -14.40 -6.01 -3.28
CA GLU A 59 -15.54 -5.28 -2.72
C GLU A 59 -16.76 -6.18 -2.53
N ASN A 60 -17.04 -7.06 -3.49
CA ASN A 60 -18.12 -8.04 -3.39
C ASN A 60 -17.86 -9.05 -2.27
N MET A 61 -16.61 -9.50 -2.10
CA MET A 61 -16.22 -10.38 -0.99
C MET A 61 -16.41 -9.67 0.35
N ILE A 62 -15.93 -8.43 0.50
CA ILE A 62 -16.08 -7.61 1.69
C ILE A 62 -17.57 -7.45 2.05
N ASN A 63 -18.39 -7.05 1.08
CA ASN A 63 -19.83 -6.87 1.30
C ASN A 63 -20.51 -8.17 1.69
N SER A 64 -20.17 -9.28 1.02
CA SER A 64 -20.76 -10.57 1.36
C SER A 64 -20.35 -11.06 2.75
N ILE A 65 -19.11 -10.83 3.18
CA ILE A 65 -18.66 -11.17 4.53
C ILE A 65 -19.36 -10.28 5.55
N ARG A 66 -19.43 -8.96 5.29
CA ARG A 66 -20.10 -7.98 6.16
C ARG A 66 -21.55 -8.37 6.45
N THR A 67 -22.28 -8.87 5.45
CA THR A 67 -23.66 -9.33 5.61
C THR A 67 -23.78 -10.62 6.43
N LEU A 68 -22.77 -11.49 6.39
CA LEU A 68 -22.79 -12.79 7.05
C LEU A 68 -22.15 -12.79 8.45
N SER A 69 -21.35 -11.78 8.77
CA SER A 69 -20.73 -11.59 10.09
C SER A 69 -21.56 -10.66 10.98
N LEU A 70 -21.37 -10.76 12.29
CA LEU A 70 -21.88 -9.78 13.24
C LEU A 70 -21.23 -8.40 13.03
N PRO A 71 -21.87 -7.29 13.43
CA PRO A 71 -21.26 -5.97 13.38
C PRO A 71 -20.06 -5.89 14.33
N VAL A 72 -19.08 -5.05 13.98
CA VAL A 72 -17.88 -4.84 14.81
C VAL A 72 -18.27 -4.32 16.19
N PRO A 73 -17.97 -5.07 17.27
CA PRO A 73 -18.37 -4.67 18.61
C PRO A 73 -17.65 -3.43 19.12
N THR A 74 -18.26 -2.79 20.12
CA THR A 74 -17.67 -1.70 20.89
C THR A 74 -17.18 -2.13 22.27
N ARG A 75 -17.69 -3.26 22.77
CA ARG A 75 -17.32 -3.84 24.07
C ARG A 75 -16.54 -5.12 23.86
N SER A 76 -15.52 -5.33 24.69
CA SER A 76 -14.61 -6.48 24.66
C SER A 76 -15.33 -7.84 24.74
N GLU A 77 -16.34 -7.95 25.61
CA GLU A 77 -17.13 -9.17 25.86
C GLU A 77 -17.72 -9.78 24.57
N ASN A 78 -18.05 -8.94 23.59
CA ASN A 78 -18.74 -9.35 22.37
C ASN A 78 -17.79 -9.73 21.22
N PHE A 79 -16.47 -9.52 21.38
CA PHE A 79 -15.50 -9.81 20.32
C PHE A 79 -15.37 -11.31 20.02
N ASN A 80 -15.52 -12.18 21.03
CA ASN A 80 -15.48 -13.63 20.81
C ASN A 80 -16.56 -14.09 19.82
N LEU A 81 -17.81 -13.65 20.01
CA LEU A 81 -18.91 -13.99 19.11
C LEU A 81 -18.73 -13.36 17.73
N PHE A 82 -18.21 -12.13 17.67
CA PHE A 82 -17.87 -11.48 16.41
C PHE A 82 -16.87 -12.31 15.61
N PHE A 83 -15.72 -12.69 16.19
CA PHE A 83 -14.70 -13.46 15.49
C PHE A 83 -15.19 -14.85 15.07
N GLN A 84 -15.99 -15.53 15.90
CA GLN A 84 -16.63 -16.80 15.51
C GLN A 84 -17.58 -16.63 14.31
N SER A 85 -18.39 -15.57 14.31
CA SER A 85 -19.29 -15.28 13.18
C SER A 85 -18.51 -14.98 11.89
N LEU A 86 -17.39 -14.27 12.03
CA LEU A 86 -16.53 -13.88 10.93
C LEU A 86 -15.78 -15.07 10.33
N GLU A 87 -15.23 -15.95 11.16
CA GLU A 87 -14.60 -17.19 10.72
C GLU A 87 -15.60 -18.07 9.96
N ARG A 88 -16.83 -18.19 10.47
CA ARG A 88 -17.90 -18.91 9.76
C ARG A 88 -18.23 -18.26 8.41
N ALA A 89 -18.26 -16.94 8.32
CA ALA A 89 -18.48 -16.22 7.06
C ALA A 89 -17.34 -16.51 6.06
N PHE A 90 -16.09 -16.49 6.50
CA PHE A 90 -14.93 -16.82 5.67
C PHE A 90 -14.99 -18.25 5.14
N LEU A 91 -15.34 -19.22 5.98
CA LEU A 91 -15.50 -20.62 5.57
C LEU A 91 -16.66 -20.78 4.57
N THR A 92 -17.79 -20.12 4.83
CA THR A 92 -18.99 -20.18 3.97
C THR A 92 -18.69 -19.65 2.57
N LYS A 93 -17.90 -18.57 2.48
CA LYS A 93 -17.53 -17.94 1.20
C LYS A 93 -16.24 -18.49 0.61
N LYS A 94 -15.59 -19.43 1.29
CA LYS A 94 -14.31 -20.04 0.88
C LYS A 94 -13.25 -18.98 0.53
N ILE A 95 -13.11 -17.99 1.41
CA ILE A 95 -12.17 -16.89 1.22
C ILE A 95 -10.72 -17.39 1.39
N ASN A 96 -9.87 -17.13 0.39
CA ASN A 96 -8.43 -17.42 0.48
C ASN A 96 -7.77 -16.56 1.56
N ASP A 97 -6.73 -17.10 2.21
CA ASP A 97 -6.01 -16.42 3.29
C ASP A 97 -5.40 -15.08 2.85
N GLU A 98 -4.98 -14.96 1.59
CA GLU A 98 -4.43 -13.73 1.01
C GLU A 98 -5.38 -12.53 1.10
N TYR A 99 -6.70 -12.77 1.04
CA TYR A 99 -7.72 -11.71 1.10
C TYR A 99 -8.26 -11.46 2.51
N LYS A 100 -8.02 -12.37 3.46
CA LYS A 100 -8.61 -12.27 4.81
C LYS A 100 -8.13 -11.01 5.54
N SER A 101 -6.85 -10.67 5.41
CA SER A 101 -6.26 -9.48 6.04
C SER A 101 -6.90 -8.19 5.51
N GLU A 102 -7.03 -8.07 4.19
CA GLU A 102 -7.63 -6.91 3.55
C GLU A 102 -9.11 -6.75 3.92
N ILE A 103 -9.87 -7.85 3.91
CA ILE A 103 -11.27 -7.86 4.35
C ILE A 103 -11.36 -7.46 5.83
N LEU A 104 -10.49 -7.98 6.70
CA LEU A 104 -10.46 -7.63 8.13
C LEU A 104 -10.19 -6.13 8.34
N ILE A 105 -9.19 -5.57 7.65
CA ILE A 105 -8.85 -4.15 7.73
C ILE A 105 -10.06 -3.30 7.33
N ASN A 106 -10.75 -3.67 6.25
CA ASN A 106 -11.92 -2.95 5.78
C ASN A 106 -13.12 -3.07 6.75
N LEU A 107 -13.36 -4.25 7.32
CA LEU A 107 -14.46 -4.46 8.27
C LEU A 107 -14.24 -3.71 9.58
N LEU A 108 -13.01 -3.75 10.11
CA LEU A 108 -12.68 -3.11 11.39
C LEU A 108 -12.63 -1.59 11.26
N GLY A 109 -12.05 -1.06 10.19
CA GLY A 109 -11.96 0.38 9.92
C GLY A 109 -11.50 1.17 11.13
N GLU A 110 -12.23 2.24 11.47
CA GLU A 110 -11.97 3.09 12.65
C GLU A 110 -12.09 2.35 14.00
N ARG A 111 -12.80 1.22 14.04
CA ARG A 111 -13.02 0.42 15.26
C ARG A 111 -11.90 -0.57 15.54
N ALA A 112 -10.83 -0.60 14.72
CA ALA A 112 -9.66 -1.42 14.98
C ALA A 112 -9.04 -1.17 16.37
N HIS A 113 -9.16 0.05 16.91
CA HIS A 113 -8.73 0.36 18.28
C HIS A 113 -9.45 -0.49 19.35
N ASN A 114 -10.73 -0.81 19.16
CA ASN A 114 -11.49 -1.63 20.11
C ASN A 114 -10.97 -3.07 20.19
N VAL A 115 -10.41 -3.59 19.09
CA VAL A 115 -9.71 -4.88 19.08
C VAL A 115 -8.46 -4.82 19.96
N LEU A 116 -7.71 -3.72 19.92
CA LEU A 116 -6.53 -3.53 20.78
C LEU A 116 -6.92 -3.49 22.27
N LEU A 117 -8.05 -2.87 22.60
CA LEU A 117 -8.58 -2.85 23.97
C LEU A 117 -8.98 -4.26 24.43
N TYR A 118 -9.71 -5.00 23.59
CA TYR A 118 -10.06 -6.40 23.86
C TYR A 118 -8.84 -7.29 24.11
N ILE A 119 -7.80 -7.17 23.26
CA ILE A 119 -6.54 -7.90 23.44
C ILE A 119 -5.88 -7.52 24.77
N LYS A 120 -5.80 -6.22 25.09
CA LYS A 120 -5.25 -5.75 26.36
C LYS A 120 -5.98 -6.34 27.56
N GLU A 121 -7.31 -6.39 27.55
CA GLU A 121 -8.08 -6.99 28.64
C GLU A 121 -7.79 -8.50 28.79
N ILE A 122 -7.63 -9.23 27.69
CA ILE A 122 -7.27 -10.65 27.74
C ILE A 122 -5.88 -10.89 28.33
N PHE A 123 -4.90 -10.04 27.99
CA PHE A 123 -3.50 -10.26 28.35
C PHE A 123 -3.04 -9.55 29.63
N LEU A 124 -3.73 -8.51 30.10
CA LEU A 124 -3.39 -7.75 31.32
C LEU A 124 -4.15 -8.20 32.58
N ILE A 125 -5.09 -9.15 32.47
CA ILE A 125 -5.79 -9.75 33.63
C ILE A 125 -5.18 -11.12 33.96
N LYS A 126 -3.84 -11.24 33.88
CA LYS A 126 -3.09 -12.40 34.40
C LYS A 126 -2.28 -12.02 35.63
#